data_AF-A0A3D2TRH3-F1
#
_entry.id   AF-A0A3D2TRH3-F1
#
_cell.length_a   1.000
_cell.length_b   1.000
_cell.length_c   1.000
_cell.angle_alpha   90.00
_cell.angle_beta   90.00
_cell.angle_gamma   90.00
#
_symmetry.space_group_name_H-M   'P 1'
#
loop_
_entity.id
_entity.type
_entity.pdbx_description
1 polymer ?
#
loop_
_entity_poly.entity_id
_entity_poly.type
_entity_poly.pdbx_seq_one_letter_code
_entity_poly.pdbx_strand_id
1 'polypeptide(L)'
;MKICPNCHAAVQDDAMFCTSCGTSLQQNAASNQPNQNGGYYQSSQPQHQAQSVQPQTSPQYNAAPTMAAPKHEFFEAYKLYWKNYTNFTDRTRCSDYWYVVLMNLLISGAASLFMFIPVLGYVISTGWVLANIIPGLAILVRRLKDTGKDWPYVFFSLIPFVGQIILIVFCAQDSEMGPNQFGPSPKYPYAGGTYAPQQPQYNPTQPNMQNDYAQNNQYPPYSPQN
;
A
#
# COMPACT_ATOMS: atom_id res chain seq x y z
N MET A 1 -1.88 24.85 45.45
CA MET A 1 -1.90 25.23 44.03
C MET A 1 -0.46 25.18 43.52
N LYS A 2 -0.22 24.42 42.45
CA LYS A 2 1.09 24.30 41.79
C LYS A 2 1.15 25.19 40.55
N ILE A 3 2.33 25.73 40.24
CA ILE A 3 2.54 26.58 39.07
C ILE A 3 2.97 25.71 37.89
N CYS A 4 2.32 25.89 36.73
CA CYS A 4 2.69 25.17 35.52
C CYS A 4 4.10 25.59 35.06
N PRO A 5 5.04 24.67 34.80
CA PRO A 5 6.41 25.00 34.39
C PRO A 5 6.51 25.57 32.97
N ASN A 6 5.45 25.44 32.16
CA ASN A 6 5.45 25.90 30.77
C ASN A 6 4.83 27.31 30.64
N CYS A 7 3.64 27.53 31.21
CA CYS A 7 2.92 28.79 31.05
C CYS A 7 2.80 29.64 32.33
N HIS A 8 3.38 29.18 33.45
CA HIS A 8 3.34 29.86 34.75
C HIS A 8 1.94 30.15 35.32
N ALA A 9 0.89 29.52 34.78
CA ALA A 9 -0.46 29.63 35.32
C ALA A 9 -0.59 28.81 36.62
N ALA A 10 -1.42 29.28 37.55
CA ALA A 10 -1.75 28.56 38.77
C ALA A 10 -2.74 27.42 38.47
N VAL A 11 -2.42 26.20 38.92
CA VAL A 11 -3.21 24.99 38.68
C VAL A 11 -3.51 24.29 40.02
N GLN A 12 -4.66 23.60 40.09
CA GLN A 12 -5.06 22.79 41.23
C GLN A 12 -4.07 21.65 41.48
N ASP A 13 -3.90 21.26 42.75
CA ASP A 13 -2.83 20.34 43.17
C ASP A 13 -3.02 18.90 42.65
N ASP A 14 -4.28 18.50 42.42
CA ASP A 14 -4.72 17.21 41.89
C ASP A 14 -4.90 17.18 40.35
N ALA A 15 -4.75 18.33 39.67
CA ALA A 15 -4.89 18.38 38.23
C ALA A 15 -3.75 17.63 37.51
N MET A 16 -4.13 16.74 36.59
CA MET A 16 -3.19 16.01 35.72
C MET A 16 -2.72 16.84 34.51
N PHE A 17 -3.48 17.88 34.12
CA PHE A 17 -3.18 18.74 32.97
C PHE A 17 -3.41 20.22 33.28
N CYS A 18 -2.57 21.10 32.71
CA CYS A 18 -2.76 22.54 32.80
C CYS A 18 -3.87 23.01 31.84
N THR A 19 -4.88 23.68 32.36
CA THR A 19 -6.01 24.20 31.58
C THR A 19 -5.67 25.39 30.69
N SER A 20 -4.54 26.08 30.94
CA SER A 20 -4.11 27.23 30.13
C SER A 20 -3.23 26.86 28.92
N CYS A 21 -2.40 25.81 29.02
CA CYS A 21 -1.45 25.45 27.96
C CYS A 21 -1.47 23.97 27.56
N GLY A 22 -2.28 23.13 28.22
CA GLY A 22 -2.40 21.70 27.91
C GLY A 22 -1.23 20.82 28.37
N THR A 23 -0.22 21.36 29.06
CA THR A 23 0.94 20.57 29.52
C THR A 23 0.53 19.63 30.65
N SER A 24 0.90 18.34 30.54
CA SER A 24 0.69 17.34 31.59
C SER A 24 1.60 17.62 32.80
N LEU A 25 1.03 17.64 34.00
CA LEU A 25 1.74 17.98 35.25
C LEU A 25 2.18 16.73 36.04
N GLN A 26 2.22 15.58 35.37
CA GLN A 26 2.48 14.29 36.00
C GLN A 26 3.96 13.95 35.92
N GLN A 27 4.75 14.56 36.81
CA GLN A 27 6.14 14.17 37.04
C GLN A 27 6.50 14.29 38.53
N ASN A 28 6.63 13.10 39.13
CA ASN A 28 7.57 12.74 40.20
C ASN A 28 7.07 12.80 41.67
N ALA A 29 6.61 11.63 42.15
CA ALA A 29 7.39 10.95 43.18
C ALA A 29 8.49 10.11 42.50
N ALA A 30 9.73 10.59 42.62
CA ALA A 30 11.02 9.89 42.55
C ALA A 30 11.53 9.22 41.25
N SER A 31 12.52 9.92 40.67
CA SER A 31 13.89 9.48 40.30
C SER A 31 14.19 8.65 39.04
N ASN A 32 14.97 9.31 38.16
CA ASN A 32 16.06 8.82 37.31
C ASN A 32 15.76 7.77 36.20
N GLN A 33 15.67 8.31 34.99
CA GLN A 33 15.80 7.70 33.65
C GLN A 33 17.12 6.90 33.45
N PRO A 34 17.29 6.03 32.40
CA PRO A 34 16.82 6.33 31.04
C PRO A 34 16.31 5.16 30.15
N ASN A 35 15.64 5.58 29.05
CA ASN A 35 15.69 5.00 27.69
C ASN A 35 14.83 3.74 27.42
N GLN A 36 13.98 3.63 26.39
CA GLN A 36 13.48 4.53 25.32
C GLN A 36 12.14 3.93 24.86
N ASN A 37 11.12 4.76 24.67
CA ASN A 37 10.07 4.49 23.68
C ASN A 37 9.63 5.84 23.09
N GLY A 38 10.23 6.22 21.95
CA GLY A 38 9.77 7.31 21.09
C GLY A 38 9.01 6.69 19.92
N GLY A 39 7.95 7.26 19.37
CA GLY A 39 7.58 8.66 19.31
C GLY A 39 7.09 8.89 17.89
N TYR A 40 5.81 9.19 17.75
CA TYR A 40 5.21 9.61 16.49
C TYR A 40 5.76 11.00 16.13
N TYR A 41 6.31 11.17 14.93
CA TYR A 41 6.64 12.47 14.39
C TYR A 41 5.41 13.07 13.69
N GLN A 42 5.01 14.24 14.19
CA GLN A 42 4.22 15.23 13.47
C GLN A 42 5.18 16.26 12.89
N SER A 43 5.21 16.39 11.56
CA SER A 43 5.96 17.43 10.85
C SER A 43 5.02 18.39 10.11
N SER A 44 5.36 19.67 10.21
CA SER A 44 4.68 20.89 9.81
C SER A 44 4.52 21.08 8.29
N GLN A 45 3.40 21.68 7.89
CA GLN A 45 3.11 22.19 6.53
C GLN A 45 3.47 23.69 6.41
N PRO A 46 3.95 24.19 5.25
CA PRO A 46 3.94 25.61 4.90
C PRO A 46 2.63 26.02 4.18
N GLN A 47 2.14 27.22 4.48
CA GLN A 47 0.93 27.82 3.91
C GLN A 47 1.16 28.35 2.48
N HIS A 48 0.36 27.90 1.50
CA HIS A 48 0.12 28.63 0.24
C HIS A 48 -1.36 28.57 -0.17
N GLN A 49 -1.97 29.76 -0.15
CA GLN A 49 -3.11 30.29 -0.91
C GLN A 49 -4.26 29.38 -1.38
N ALA A 50 -5.46 29.73 -0.94
CA ALA A 50 -6.74 29.21 -1.41
C ALA A 50 -7.00 29.57 -2.88
N GLN A 51 -7.11 28.55 -3.73
CA GLN A 51 -7.78 28.63 -5.02
C GLN A 51 -8.93 27.61 -5.05
N SER A 52 -10.13 28.10 -5.35
CA SER A 52 -11.36 27.35 -5.44
C SER A 52 -11.35 26.37 -6.62
N VAL A 53 -11.41 25.07 -6.35
CA VAL A 53 -11.76 24.05 -7.35
C VAL A 53 -13.08 23.39 -6.93
N GLN A 54 -13.99 23.33 -7.89
CA GLN A 54 -15.40 22.91 -7.81
C GLN A 54 -15.59 21.43 -7.42
N PRO A 55 -16.82 21.03 -7.00
CA PRO A 55 -17.05 19.77 -6.29
C PRO A 55 -17.11 18.56 -7.23
N GLN A 56 -16.30 17.54 -6.97
CA GLN A 56 -16.48 16.22 -7.57
C GLN A 56 -17.17 15.31 -6.56
N THR A 57 -18.44 15.06 -6.86
CA THR A 57 -19.38 14.16 -6.22
C THR A 57 -18.76 12.79 -5.95
N SER A 58 -18.47 12.49 -4.69
CA SER A 58 -18.27 11.12 -4.22
C SER A 58 -19.64 10.42 -4.14
N PRO A 59 -19.82 9.22 -4.73
CA PRO A 59 -20.94 8.39 -4.34
C PRO A 59 -20.70 7.90 -2.92
N GLN A 60 -21.61 8.28 -2.02
CA GLN A 60 -21.74 7.73 -0.68
C GLN A 60 -21.81 6.20 -0.76
N TYR A 61 -20.82 5.51 -0.18
CA TYR A 61 -20.94 4.09 0.10
C TYR A 61 -20.82 3.89 1.61
N ASN A 62 -21.99 3.70 2.23
CA ASN A 62 -22.10 3.18 3.59
C ASN A 62 -21.69 1.70 3.56
N ALA A 63 -20.39 1.44 3.71
CA ALA A 63 -19.90 0.14 4.13
C ALA A 63 -18.80 0.36 5.15
N ALA A 64 -18.75 -0.53 6.14
CA ALA A 64 -17.70 -0.62 7.16
C ALA A 64 -16.30 -0.36 6.55
N PRO A 65 -15.34 0.21 7.31
CA PRO A 65 -14.02 0.52 6.78
C PRO A 65 -13.31 -0.77 6.40
N THR A 66 -13.48 -1.22 5.15
CA THR A 66 -12.57 -2.17 4.55
C THR A 66 -11.22 -1.50 4.59
N MET A 67 -10.30 -2.05 5.37
CA MET A 67 -8.89 -1.63 5.43
C MET A 67 -8.16 -1.72 4.07
N ALA A 68 -8.88 -2.12 3.02
CA ALA A 68 -8.42 -2.20 1.65
C ALA A 68 -8.74 -0.90 0.89
N ALA A 69 -7.71 -0.29 0.30
CA ALA A 69 -7.85 0.87 -0.58
C ALA A 69 -8.76 0.54 -1.79
N PRO A 70 -9.45 1.56 -2.36
CA PRO A 70 -10.31 1.37 -3.53
C PRO A 70 -9.52 0.77 -4.69
N LYS A 71 -10.17 -0.13 -5.44
CA LYS A 71 -9.58 -0.72 -6.65
C LYS A 71 -9.59 0.30 -7.78
N HIS A 72 -8.55 0.29 -8.61
CA HIS A 72 -8.57 1.04 -9.85
C HIS A 72 -9.50 0.37 -10.86
N GLU A 73 -10.19 1.18 -11.65
CA GLU A 73 -10.91 0.70 -12.82
C GLU A 73 -9.92 0.19 -13.89
N PHE A 74 -10.37 -0.72 -14.75
CA PHE A 74 -9.52 -1.37 -15.76
C PHE A 74 -8.70 -0.39 -16.60
N PHE A 75 -9.36 0.64 -17.15
CA PHE A 75 -8.70 1.66 -17.96
C PHE A 75 -7.78 2.57 -17.16
N GLU A 76 -8.10 2.84 -15.90
CA GLU A 76 -7.26 3.66 -15.03
C GLU A 76 -5.96 2.94 -14.68
N ALA A 77 -6.02 1.62 -14.42
CA ALA A 77 -4.82 0.81 -14.24
C ALA A 77 -3.92 0.83 -15.49
N TYR A 78 -4.51 0.77 -16.69
CA TYR A 78 -3.76 0.84 -17.94
C TYR A 78 -3.15 2.23 -18.22
N LYS A 79 -3.84 3.32 -17.86
CA LYS A 79 -3.24 4.67 -17.90
C LYS A 79 -2.09 4.79 -16.91
N LEU A 80 -2.25 4.24 -15.71
CA LEU A 80 -1.23 4.27 -14.67
C LEU A 80 0.02 3.48 -15.09
N TYR A 81 -0.15 2.39 -15.83
CA TYR A 81 0.95 1.62 -16.43
C TYR A 81 1.85 2.46 -17.32
N TRP A 82 1.27 3.22 -18.26
CA TRP A 82 2.04 4.11 -19.12
C TRP A 82 2.56 5.35 -18.40
N LYS A 83 1.81 5.89 -17.43
CA LYS A 83 2.26 7.05 -16.64
C LYS A 83 3.48 6.72 -15.78
N ASN A 84 3.42 5.56 -15.12
CA ASN A 84 4.52 5.02 -14.35
C ASN A 84 5.21 3.96 -15.21
N TYR A 85 5.87 4.31 -16.31
CA TYR A 85 6.66 3.34 -17.06
C TYR A 85 8.12 3.27 -16.57
N THR A 86 8.62 4.32 -15.93
CA THR A 86 10.01 4.44 -15.43
C THR A 86 10.16 4.28 -13.92
N ASN A 87 9.06 4.13 -13.19
CA ASN A 87 9.10 4.05 -11.73
C ASN A 87 9.43 2.60 -11.30
N PHE A 88 10.58 2.31 -10.72
CA PHE A 88 10.88 0.94 -10.27
C PHE A 88 10.72 0.76 -8.77
N THR A 89 10.38 1.81 -8.04
CA THR A 89 10.44 1.83 -6.57
C THR A 89 9.11 1.45 -5.93
N ASP A 90 8.00 1.86 -6.53
CA ASP A 90 6.68 1.69 -5.95
C ASP A 90 6.20 0.23 -5.93
N ARG A 91 5.07 0.03 -5.26
CA ARG A 91 4.34 -1.25 -5.22
C ARG A 91 3.13 -1.18 -6.16
N THR A 92 2.73 -2.33 -6.71
CA THR A 92 1.55 -2.41 -7.59
C THR A 92 0.60 -3.48 -7.09
N ARG A 93 -0.69 -3.15 -7.03
CA ARG A 93 -1.74 -4.06 -6.62
C ARG A 93 -1.88 -5.22 -7.61
N CYS A 94 -2.21 -6.39 -7.09
CA CYS A 94 -2.42 -7.59 -7.91
C CYS A 94 -3.45 -7.38 -9.04
N SER A 95 -4.59 -6.73 -8.75
CA SER A 95 -5.62 -6.44 -9.76
C SER A 95 -5.11 -5.59 -10.93
N ASP A 96 -4.31 -4.57 -10.63
CA ASP A 96 -3.85 -3.62 -11.64
C ASP A 96 -2.85 -4.30 -12.59
N TYR A 97 -1.99 -5.16 -12.05
CA TYR A 97 -1.10 -5.99 -12.84
C TYR A 97 -1.88 -6.87 -13.84
N TRP A 98 -2.91 -7.58 -13.37
CA TRP A 98 -3.70 -8.46 -14.24
C TRP A 98 -4.51 -7.70 -15.29
N TYR A 99 -5.02 -6.50 -14.97
CA TYR A 99 -5.68 -5.65 -15.96
C TYR A 99 -4.71 -5.22 -17.08
N VAL A 100 -3.48 -4.86 -16.73
CA VAL A 100 -2.45 -4.52 -17.72
C VAL A 100 -2.08 -5.72 -18.58
N VAL A 101 -1.91 -6.91 -17.97
CA VAL A 101 -1.61 -8.15 -18.71
C VAL A 101 -2.74 -8.47 -19.70
N LEU A 102 -4.00 -8.40 -19.27
CA LEU A 102 -5.15 -8.63 -20.14
C LEU A 102 -5.21 -7.61 -21.28
N MET A 103 -4.97 -6.32 -21.00
CA MET A 103 -5.00 -5.30 -22.05
C MET A 103 -3.87 -5.48 -23.06
N ASN A 104 -2.66 -5.79 -22.60
CA ASN A 104 -1.53 -6.09 -23.47
C ASN A 104 -1.79 -7.34 -24.32
N LEU A 105 -2.48 -8.35 -23.79
CA LEU A 105 -2.91 -9.53 -24.55
C LEU A 105 -3.90 -9.15 -25.66
N LEU A 106 -4.90 -8.31 -25.36
CA LEU A 106 -5.87 -7.84 -26.35
C LEU A 106 -5.22 -7.01 -27.46
N ILE A 107 -4.34 -6.07 -27.10
CA ILE A 107 -3.64 -5.23 -28.08
C ILE A 107 -2.69 -6.07 -28.94
N SER A 108 -1.96 -7.01 -28.34
CA SER A 108 -1.09 -7.92 -29.08
C SER A 108 -1.90 -8.83 -30.02
N GLY A 109 -3.07 -9.30 -29.57
CA GLY A 109 -4.02 -10.04 -30.41
C GLY A 109 -4.52 -9.21 -31.59
N ALA A 110 -4.90 -7.95 -31.36
CA ALA A 110 -5.30 -7.04 -32.44
C ALA A 110 -4.15 -6.75 -33.41
N ALA A 111 -2.94 -6.52 -32.91
CA ALA A 111 -1.74 -6.33 -33.73
C ALA A 111 -1.43 -7.55 -34.61
N SER A 112 -1.71 -8.76 -34.11
CA SER A 112 -1.50 -10.01 -34.88
C SER A 112 -2.39 -10.11 -36.14
N LEU A 113 -3.55 -9.42 -36.18
CA LEU A 113 -4.41 -9.39 -37.36
C LEU A 113 -3.75 -8.70 -38.57
N PHE A 114 -2.78 -7.82 -38.32
CA PHE A 114 -2.04 -7.11 -39.37
C PHE A 114 -0.85 -7.92 -39.91
N MET A 115 -0.61 -9.13 -39.40
CA MET A 115 0.50 -9.99 -39.85
C MET A 115 0.40 -10.37 -41.34
N PHE A 116 -0.81 -10.34 -41.92
CA PHE A 116 -1.04 -10.57 -43.35
C PHE A 116 -0.55 -9.42 -44.24
N ILE A 117 -0.17 -8.27 -43.67
CA ILE A 117 0.41 -7.13 -44.38
C ILE A 117 1.88 -7.04 -43.97
N PRO A 118 2.83 -7.57 -44.77
CA PRO A 118 4.16 -7.93 -44.27
C PRO A 118 4.95 -6.75 -43.67
N VAL A 119 5.05 -5.63 -44.40
CA VAL A 119 5.80 -4.45 -43.91
C VAL A 119 5.09 -3.79 -42.73
N LEU A 120 3.78 -3.58 -42.82
CA LEU A 120 3.00 -2.90 -41.79
C LEU A 120 2.92 -3.73 -40.49
N GLY A 121 2.63 -5.01 -40.61
CA GLY A 121 2.58 -5.95 -39.49
C GLY A 121 3.92 -6.07 -38.79
N TYR A 122 5.03 -6.11 -39.54
CA TYR A 122 6.38 -6.12 -38.96
C TYR A 122 6.68 -4.84 -38.15
N VAL A 123 6.37 -3.67 -38.73
CA VAL A 123 6.61 -2.38 -38.06
C VAL A 123 5.76 -2.23 -36.79
N ILE A 124 4.47 -2.57 -36.86
CA ILE A 124 3.56 -2.49 -35.70
C ILE A 124 3.97 -3.47 -34.60
N SER A 125 4.20 -4.74 -34.95
CA SER A 125 4.55 -5.77 -33.96
C SER A 125 5.89 -5.47 -33.28
N THR A 126 6.91 -5.10 -34.06
CA THR A 126 8.24 -4.77 -33.51
C THR A 126 8.18 -3.50 -32.66
N GLY A 127 7.50 -2.46 -33.14
CA GLY A 127 7.31 -1.22 -32.38
C GLY A 127 6.56 -1.45 -31.07
N TRP A 128 5.53 -2.30 -31.08
CA TRP A 128 4.76 -2.66 -29.91
C TRP A 128 5.60 -3.39 -28.86
N VAL A 129 6.39 -4.39 -29.28
CA VAL A 129 7.30 -5.11 -28.39
C VAL A 129 8.29 -4.15 -27.75
N LEU A 130 8.96 -3.31 -28.55
CA LEU A 130 9.95 -2.35 -28.05
C LEU A 130 9.35 -1.34 -27.06
N ALA A 131 8.14 -0.82 -27.35
CA ALA A 131 7.44 0.10 -26.45
C ALA A 131 7.10 -0.54 -25.10
N ASN A 132 6.87 -1.86 -25.04
CA ASN A 132 6.48 -2.56 -23.83
C ASN A 132 7.64 -3.07 -22.97
N ILE A 133 8.88 -3.11 -23.48
CA ILE A 133 10.04 -3.65 -22.73
C ILE A 133 10.20 -2.92 -21.38
N ILE A 134 10.31 -1.59 -21.42
CA ILE A 134 10.55 -0.76 -20.23
C ILE A 134 9.34 -0.80 -19.26
N PRO A 135 8.12 -0.43 -19.68
CA PRO A 135 6.98 -0.45 -18.76
C PRO A 135 6.63 -1.86 -18.27
N GLY A 136 6.81 -2.90 -19.09
CA GLY A 136 6.61 -4.30 -18.73
C GLY A 136 7.58 -4.76 -17.62
N LEU A 137 8.86 -4.42 -17.75
CA LEU A 137 9.85 -4.63 -16.69
C LEU A 137 9.48 -3.84 -15.43
N ALA A 138 9.06 -2.58 -15.57
CA ALA A 138 8.74 -1.74 -14.43
C ALA A 138 7.59 -2.30 -13.59
N ILE A 139 6.46 -2.66 -14.21
CA ILE A 139 5.32 -3.22 -13.47
C ILE A 139 5.64 -4.59 -12.85
N LEU A 140 6.47 -5.42 -13.51
CA LEU A 140 6.93 -6.69 -12.96
C LEU A 140 7.75 -6.48 -11.69
N VAL A 141 8.72 -5.55 -11.71
CA VAL A 141 9.52 -5.21 -10.53
C VAL A 141 8.63 -4.72 -9.39
N ARG A 142 7.69 -3.81 -9.65
CA ARG A 142 6.77 -3.31 -8.61
C ARG A 142 5.90 -4.40 -8.02
N ARG A 143 5.48 -5.37 -8.85
CA ARG A 143 4.65 -6.48 -8.40
C ARG A 143 5.45 -7.49 -7.57
N LEU A 144 6.69 -7.78 -7.96
CA LEU A 144 7.59 -8.61 -7.15
C LEU A 144 7.84 -7.98 -5.78
N LYS A 145 8.13 -6.67 -5.75
CA LYS A 145 8.28 -5.88 -4.52
C LYS A 145 7.04 -5.88 -3.65
N ASP A 146 5.86 -5.93 -4.26
CA ASP A 146 4.60 -6.00 -3.52
C ASP A 146 4.37 -7.33 -2.80
N THR A 147 5.08 -8.38 -3.21
CA THR A 147 5.10 -9.71 -2.57
C THR A 147 6.35 -9.97 -1.71
N GLY A 148 7.07 -8.90 -1.36
CA GLY A 148 8.28 -8.97 -0.54
C GLY A 148 9.52 -9.50 -1.26
N LYS A 149 9.50 -9.61 -2.59
CA LYS A 149 10.63 -10.15 -3.37
C LYS A 149 11.49 -9.04 -3.97
N ASP A 150 12.80 -9.23 -3.91
CA ASP A 150 13.77 -8.32 -4.53
C ASP A 150 13.73 -8.38 -6.07
N TRP A 151 14.41 -7.42 -6.73
CA TRP A 151 14.43 -7.37 -8.20
C TRP A 151 15.07 -8.58 -8.92
N PRO A 152 16.01 -9.37 -8.35
CA PRO A 152 16.65 -10.47 -9.09
C PRO A 152 15.67 -11.54 -9.57
N TYR A 153 14.50 -11.65 -8.95
CA TYR A 153 13.44 -12.57 -9.39
C TYR A 153 12.95 -12.26 -10.82
N VAL A 154 13.17 -11.04 -11.34
CA VAL A 154 12.90 -10.71 -12.74
C VAL A 154 13.69 -11.58 -13.71
N PHE A 155 14.89 -12.05 -13.36
CA PHE A 155 15.71 -12.90 -14.24
C PHE A 155 15.07 -14.27 -14.52
N PHE A 156 14.10 -14.71 -13.73
CA PHE A 156 13.30 -15.88 -14.07
C PHE A 156 12.53 -15.69 -15.38
N SER A 157 12.29 -14.46 -15.83
CA SER A 157 11.68 -14.20 -17.14
C SER A 157 12.56 -14.68 -18.32
N LEU A 158 13.87 -14.80 -18.12
CA LEU A 158 14.80 -15.32 -19.13
C LEU A 158 14.74 -16.84 -19.28
N ILE A 159 14.17 -17.55 -18.30
CA ILE A 159 13.99 -19.00 -18.34
C ILE A 159 12.63 -19.30 -19.01
N PRO A 160 12.62 -19.90 -20.20
CA PRO A 160 11.37 -20.20 -20.90
C PRO A 160 10.56 -21.26 -20.13
N PHE A 161 9.23 -21.18 -20.26
CA PHE A 161 8.24 -22.06 -19.62
C PHE A 161 8.26 -22.02 -18.09
N VAL A 162 9.25 -22.63 -17.44
CA VAL A 162 9.29 -22.78 -15.97
C VAL A 162 9.40 -21.43 -15.28
N GLY A 163 10.28 -20.55 -15.77
CA GLY A 163 10.45 -19.23 -15.18
C GLY A 163 9.20 -18.34 -15.31
N GLN A 164 8.50 -18.45 -16.43
CA GLN A 164 7.23 -17.75 -16.66
C GLN A 164 6.14 -18.24 -15.70
N ILE A 165 6.03 -19.55 -15.46
CA ILE A 165 5.07 -20.11 -14.50
C ILE A 165 5.37 -19.62 -13.07
N ILE A 166 6.64 -19.63 -12.66
CA ILE A 166 7.07 -19.13 -11.34
C ILE A 166 6.67 -17.65 -11.17
N LEU A 167 6.94 -16.82 -12.19
CA LEU A 167 6.57 -15.40 -12.17
C LEU A 167 5.05 -15.19 -12.13
N ILE A 168 4.27 -16.00 -12.86
CA ILE A 168 2.81 -15.95 -12.79
C ILE A 168 2.33 -16.23 -11.37
N VAL A 169 2.85 -17.27 -10.71
CA VAL A 169 2.51 -17.61 -9.32
C VAL A 169 2.90 -16.48 -8.36
N PHE A 170 4.05 -15.85 -8.57
CA PHE A 170 4.47 -14.68 -7.77
C PHE A 170 3.56 -13.48 -8.00
N CYS A 171 3.22 -13.18 -9.26
CA CYS A 171 2.33 -12.09 -9.60
C CYS A 171 0.86 -12.35 -9.20
N ALA A 172 0.45 -13.61 -9.00
CA ALA A 172 -0.89 -13.98 -8.57
C ALA A 172 -1.12 -13.93 -7.05
N GLN A 173 -0.07 -13.95 -6.23
CA GLN A 173 -0.18 -13.90 -4.76
C GLN A 173 -0.89 -12.62 -4.27
N ASP A 174 -1.38 -12.57 -3.04
CA ASP A 174 -1.91 -11.30 -2.52
C ASP A 174 -0.75 -10.35 -2.16
N SER A 175 -1.04 -9.06 -2.06
CA SER A 175 -0.10 -8.05 -1.59
C SER A 175 0.27 -8.29 -0.13
N GLU A 176 1.52 -8.07 0.27
CA GLU A 176 1.87 -8.06 1.70
C GLU A 176 1.03 -7.01 2.44
N MET A 177 0.49 -7.41 3.60
CA MET A 177 -0.30 -6.53 4.45
C MET A 177 0.60 -5.48 5.12
N GLY A 178 0.18 -4.21 5.03
CA GLY A 178 0.93 -3.11 5.63
C GLY A 178 2.17 -2.69 4.82
N PRO A 179 3.01 -1.82 5.38
CA PRO A 179 4.25 -1.39 4.77
C PRO A 179 5.27 -2.53 4.80
N ASN A 180 6.03 -2.67 3.72
CA ASN A 180 7.22 -3.51 3.66
C ASN A 180 8.45 -2.64 3.38
N GLN A 181 9.62 -3.26 3.17
CA GLN A 181 10.87 -2.55 2.87
C GLN A 181 10.80 -1.66 1.60
N PHE A 182 9.78 -1.85 0.75
CA PHE A 182 9.55 -1.08 -0.47
C PHE A 182 8.43 -0.03 -0.33
N GLY A 183 7.90 0.18 0.87
CA GLY A 183 6.89 1.21 1.16
C GLY A 183 5.49 0.65 1.46
N PRO A 184 4.49 1.54 1.56
CA PRO A 184 3.13 1.17 1.95
C PRO A 184 2.44 0.29 0.90
N SER A 185 1.63 -0.66 1.36
CA SER A 185 0.85 -1.53 0.47
C SER A 185 -0.21 -0.73 -0.31
N PRO A 186 -0.31 -0.90 -1.65
CA PRO A 186 -1.35 -0.27 -2.45
C PRO A 186 -2.75 -0.74 -2.06
N LYS A 187 -2.86 -1.95 -1.49
CA LYS A 187 -4.12 -2.53 -1.01
C LYS A 187 -4.33 -2.23 0.46
N TYR A 188 -3.32 -2.40 1.32
CA TYR A 188 -3.46 -2.28 2.78
C TYR A 188 -2.51 -1.22 3.38
N PRO A 189 -2.66 0.07 3.04
CA PRO A 189 -1.68 1.10 3.43
C PRO A 189 -1.60 1.33 4.95
N TYR A 190 -2.64 0.98 5.70
CA TYR A 190 -2.73 1.23 7.15
C TYR A 190 -2.59 -0.02 8.03
N ALA A 191 -2.38 -1.21 7.44
CA ALA A 191 -2.34 -2.46 8.20
C ALA A 191 -1.04 -2.67 9.02
N GLY A 192 -0.05 -1.77 8.92
CA GLY A 192 1.22 -1.85 9.67
C GLY A 192 1.31 -1.03 10.95
N GLY A 193 0.28 -0.26 11.30
CA GLY A 193 0.24 0.50 12.56
C GLY A 193 -1.01 0.12 13.34
N THR A 194 -0.88 -0.64 14.43
CA THR A 194 -1.92 -0.94 15.45
C THR A 194 -3.34 -1.29 15.00
N TYR A 195 -3.59 -1.54 13.72
CA TYR A 195 -4.81 -2.14 13.20
C TYR A 195 -4.48 -3.57 12.80
N ALA A 196 -4.25 -4.40 13.83
CA ALA A 196 -4.67 -5.79 13.69
C ALA A 196 -6.13 -5.76 13.21
N PRO A 197 -6.54 -6.58 12.22
CA PRO A 197 -7.94 -6.64 11.85
C PRO A 197 -8.74 -6.82 13.12
N GLN A 198 -9.56 -5.83 13.47
CA GLN A 198 -10.44 -5.95 14.61
C GLN A 198 -11.28 -7.18 14.32
N GLN A 199 -11.02 -8.26 15.08
CA GLN A 199 -11.92 -9.40 15.07
C GLN A 199 -13.32 -8.84 15.30
N PRO A 200 -14.34 -9.30 14.55
CA PRO A 200 -15.70 -8.80 14.72
C PRO A 200 -16.02 -8.77 16.21
N GLN A 201 -16.29 -7.58 16.74
CA GLN A 201 -16.70 -7.42 18.13
C GLN A 201 -17.91 -8.34 18.34
N TYR A 202 -17.74 -9.36 19.18
CA TYR A 202 -18.81 -10.27 19.56
C TYR A 202 -19.95 -9.45 20.14
N ASN A 203 -20.99 -9.23 19.33
CA ASN A 203 -22.24 -8.65 19.74
C ASN A 203 -23.16 -9.83 20.12
N PRO A 204 -23.52 -10.02 21.39
CA PRO A 204 -24.27 -11.19 21.86
C PRO A 204 -25.72 -11.28 21.35
N THR A 205 -26.13 -10.44 20.39
CA THR A 205 -27.51 -10.39 19.87
C THR A 205 -27.69 -11.00 18.47
N GLN A 206 -26.67 -11.61 17.86
CA GLN A 206 -26.80 -12.26 16.56
C GLN A 206 -26.61 -13.79 16.64
N PRO A 207 -27.51 -14.60 16.06
CA PRO A 207 -27.31 -16.04 15.97
C PRO A 207 -26.07 -16.36 15.12
N ASN A 208 -25.24 -17.19 15.72
CA ASN A 208 -23.86 -17.53 15.39
C ASN A 208 -23.66 -18.11 13.98
N MET A 209 -22.78 -17.50 13.17
CA MET A 209 -22.07 -18.18 12.07
C MET A 209 -20.59 -18.27 12.45
N GLN A 210 -20.21 -19.44 12.96
CA GLN A 210 -18.94 -19.75 13.60
C GLN A 210 -17.74 -19.69 12.62
N ASN A 211 -16.86 -18.71 12.85
CA ASN A 211 -15.39 -18.65 12.69
C ASN A 211 -14.59 -19.85 12.12
N ASP A 212 -14.40 -19.92 10.81
CA ASP A 212 -13.37 -20.78 10.16
C ASP A 212 -12.02 -20.07 9.93
N TYR A 213 -11.94 -18.75 10.16
CA TYR A 213 -10.81 -17.91 9.72
C TYR A 213 -9.61 -17.88 10.70
N ALA A 214 -9.78 -18.39 11.91
CA ALA A 214 -8.82 -18.18 13.01
C ALA A 214 -7.77 -19.29 13.18
N GLN A 215 -7.94 -20.48 12.61
CA GLN A 215 -7.00 -21.58 12.89
C GLN A 215 -5.75 -21.62 12.01
N ASN A 216 -5.72 -20.99 10.83
CA ASN A 216 -4.67 -21.26 9.83
C ASN A 216 -3.54 -20.23 9.70
N ASN A 217 -3.53 -19.13 10.47
CA ASN A 217 -2.58 -18.02 10.27
C ASN A 217 -1.73 -17.68 11.50
N GLN A 218 -1.15 -18.69 12.15
CA GLN A 218 -0.06 -18.44 13.09
C GLN A 218 1.28 -18.34 12.34
N TYR A 219 1.70 -17.11 12.02
CA TYR A 219 3.05 -16.85 11.50
C TYR A 219 4.03 -16.69 12.68
N PRO A 220 5.26 -17.26 12.58
CA PRO A 220 6.27 -17.12 13.62
C PRO A 220 6.78 -15.67 13.72
N PRO A 221 7.22 -15.24 14.92
CA PRO A 221 7.72 -13.89 15.14
C PRO A 221 9.03 -13.63 14.39
N TYR A 222 9.12 -12.45 13.77
CA TYR A 222 10.27 -11.95 13.02
C TYR A 222 11.49 -11.76 13.93
N SER A 223 12.59 -12.46 13.60
CA SER A 223 13.91 -12.26 14.20
C SER A 223 14.70 -11.21 13.42
N PRO A 224 15.12 -10.09 14.01
CA PRO A 224 16.03 -9.16 13.35
C PRO A 224 17.41 -9.83 13.20
N GLN A 225 17.91 -9.91 11.96
CA GLN A 225 19.28 -10.33 11.68
C GLN A 225 20.23 -9.16 11.93
N ASN A 226 21.23 -9.39 12.79
CA ASN A 226 22.41 -8.54 12.99
C ASN A 226 23.29 -8.50 11.74
#